data_AF-A0AA52FHR2-F1
#
_entry.id   AF-A0AA52FHR2-F1
#
_cell.length_a   1.000
_cell.length_b   1.000
_cell.length_c   1.000
_cell.angle_alpha   90.00
_cell.angle_beta   90.00
_cell.angle_gamma   90.00
#
_symmetry.space_group_name_H-M   'P 1'
#
loop_
_entity.id
_entity.type
_entity.pdbx_description
1 polymer ?
#
loop_
_entity_poly.entity_id
_entity_poly.type
_entity_poly.pdbx_seq_one_letter_code
_entity_poly.pdbx_strand_id
1 'polypeptide(L)' 'MIPLLPGLGCDSLSVGPAALDEVRARIRRLRHDTCASLAAAAHTRETPEEVWRLVEQCCTSIVPPSV' A
#
# COMPACT_ATOMS: atom_id res chain seq x y z
N MET A 1 3.22 0.09 3.37
CA MET A 1 3.30 -1.33 2.97
C MET A 1 1.96 -1.89 2.48
N ILE A 2 0.85 -1.68 3.20
CA ILE A 2 -0.48 -2.21 2.83
C ILE A 2 -0.85 -2.10 1.34
N PRO A 3 -0.66 -0.98 0.61
CA PRO A 3 -1.06 -0.91 -0.81
C PRO A 3 -0.28 -1.81 -1.76
N LEU A 4 0.92 -2.26 -1.38
CA LEU A 4 1.72 -3.14 -2.23
C LEU A 4 1.15 -4.56 -2.26
N LEU A 5 0.56 -5.03 -1.15
CA LEU A 5 0.08 -6.41 -1.02
C LEU A 5 -1.10 -6.72 -1.98
N PRO A 6 -2.17 -5.92 -2.04
CA PRO A 6 -3.24 -6.11 -3.04
C PRO A 6 -2.71 -6.01 -4.48
N GLY A 7 -1.76 -5.09 -4.74
CA GLY A 7 -1.18 -4.90 -6.07
C GLY A 7 -0.36 -6.10 -6.56
N LEU A 8 0.20 -6.89 -5.63
CA LEU A 8 0.92 -8.13 -5.91
C LEU A 8 -0.01 -9.36 -5.99
N GLY A 9 -1.33 -9.18 -5.86
CA GLY A 9 -2.30 -10.28 -5.87
C GLY A 9 -2.51 -10.95 -4.51
N CYS A 10 -2.21 -10.25 -3.40
CA CYS A 10 -2.53 -10.76 -2.08
C CYS A 10 -4.03 -10.58 -1.78
N ASP A 11 -4.79 -11.67 -1.80
CA ASP A 11 -6.23 -11.67 -1.56
C ASP A 11 -6.61 -11.71 -0.07
N SER A 12 -5.67 -12.04 0.82
CA SER A 12 -5.93 -12.25 2.25
C SER A 12 -4.79 -11.73 3.11
N LEU A 13 -5.14 -10.94 4.13
CA LEU A 13 -4.21 -10.37 5.10
C LEU A 13 -4.56 -10.84 6.51
N SER A 14 -3.60 -11.48 7.17
CA SER A 14 -3.72 -11.86 8.59
C SER A 14 -3.02 -10.81 9.45
N VAL A 15 -3.74 -10.25 10.41
CA VAL A 15 -3.25 -9.20 11.31
C VAL A 15 -3.70 -9.47 12.74
N GLY A 16 -2.97 -8.94 13.72
CA GLY A 16 -3.37 -9.05 15.12
C GLY A 16 -4.73 -8.36 15.35
N PRO A 17 -5.54 -8.83 16.33
CA PRO A 17 -6.90 -8.32 16.55
C PRO A 17 -6.96 -6.80 16.75
N ALA A 18 -5.97 -6.24 17.46
CA ALA A 18 -5.88 -4.81 17.75
C ALA A 18 -5.65 -3.94 16.50
N ALA A 19 -5.12 -4.50 15.41
CA ALA A 19 -4.84 -3.78 14.17
C ALA A 19 -5.93 -3.96 13.11
N LEU A 20 -6.93 -4.82 13.36
CA LEU A 20 -7.88 -5.27 12.34
C LEU A 20 -8.73 -4.13 11.77
N ASP A 21 -9.24 -3.25 12.64
CA ASP A 21 -10.05 -2.12 12.22
C ASP A 21 -9.25 -1.07 11.46
N GLU A 22 -8.03 -0.75 11.92
CA GLU A 22 -7.13 0.18 11.24
C GLU A 22 -6.78 -0.32 9.84
N VAL A 23 -6.37 -1.59 9.73
CA VAL A 23 -5.99 -2.21 8.45
C VAL A 23 -7.18 -2.26 7.51
N ARG A 24 -8.37 -2.63 8.00
CA ARG A 24 -9.62 -2.64 7.22
C ARG A 24 -9.96 -1.24 6.71
N ALA A 25 -9.88 -0.22 7.57
CA ALA A 25 -10.14 1.17 7.18
C ALA A 25 -9.15 1.66 6.11
N ARG A 26 -7.88 1.26 6.23
CA ARG A 26 -6.82 1.62 5.29
C ARG A 26 -7.03 0.95 3.93
N ILE A 27 -7.35 -0.35 3.90
CA ILE A 27 -7.66 -1.09 2.67
C ILE A 27 -8.86 -0.49 1.94
N ARG A 28 -9.94 -0.14 2.67
CA ARG A 28 -11.16 0.45 2.08
C ARG A 28 -10.92 1.78 1.36
N ARG A 29 -9.83 2.49 1.66
CA ARG A 29 -9.46 3.75 1.01
C ARG A 29 -8.54 3.56 -0.20
N LEU A 30 -8.07 2.34 -0.45
CA LEU A 30 -7.19 2.05 -1.56
C LEU A 30 -7.98 1.92 -2.86
N ARG A 31 -7.43 2.49 -3.94
CA ARG A 31 -7.86 2.20 -5.30
C ARG A 31 -7.03 1.05 -5.84
N HIS A 32 -7.71 0.05 -6.42
CA HIS A 32 -7.05 -1.12 -6.98
C HIS A 32 -6.02 -0.75 -8.06
N ASP A 33 -6.38 0.15 -8.98
CA ASP A 33 -5.49 0.62 -10.05
C ASP A 33 -4.19 1.24 -9.51
N THR A 34 -4.29 1.97 -8.39
CA THR A 34 -3.14 2.56 -7.71
C THR A 34 -2.24 1.49 -7.11
N CYS A 35 -2.82 0.44 -6.52
CA CYS A 35 -2.07 -0.68 -5.96
C CYS A 35 -1.35 -1.48 -7.06
N ALA A 36 -2.04 -1.77 -8.17
CA ALA A 36 -1.46 -2.46 -9.32
C ALA A 36 -0.31 -1.66 -9.95
N SER A 37 -0.51 -0.34 -10.11
CA SER A 37 0.53 0.56 -10.63
C SER A 37 1.75 0.62 -9.70
N LEU A 38 1.52 0.65 -8.38
CA LEU A 38 2.57 0.62 -7.37
C LEU A 38 3.38 -0.68 -7.43
N ALA A 39 2.70 -1.82 -7.56
CA ALA A 39 3.34 -3.13 -7.67
C ALA A 39 4.17 -3.26 -8.96
N ALA A 40 3.63 -2.82 -10.10
CA ALA A 40 4.35 -2.78 -11.37
C ALA A 40 5.62 -1.90 -11.26
N ALA A 41 5.50 -0.72 -10.65
CA ALA A 41 6.65 0.18 -10.47
C ALA A 41 7.69 -0.38 -9.47
N ALA A 42 7.25 -1.12 -8.45
CA ALA A 42 8.14 -1.79 -7.50
C ALA A 42 8.94 -2.93 -8.16
N HIS A 43 8.33 -3.68 -9.09
CA HIS A 43 8.99 -4.74 -9.85
C HIS A 43 10.15 -4.25 -10.73
N THR A 44 10.19 -2.96 -11.07
CA THR A 44 11.29 -2.38 -11.85
C THR A 44 12.43 -1.84 -10.98
N ARG A 45 12.37 -1.99 -9.64
CA ARG A 45 13.41 -1.49 -8.74
C ARG A 45 14.43 -2.57 -8.45
N GLU A 46 15.67 -2.13 -8.29
CA GLU A 46 16.81 -3.02 -8.08
C GLU A 46 17.08 -3.24 -6.60
N THR A 47 16.55 -2.36 -5.74
CA THR A 47 16.80 -2.39 -4.30
C THR A 47 15.52 -2.29 -3.46
N PRO A 48 15.48 -2.93 -2.26
CA PRO A 48 14.38 -2.78 -1.32
C PRO A 48 14.12 -1.32 -0.90
N GLU A 49 15.18 -0.52 -0.75
CA GLU A 49 15.10 0.89 -0.34
C GLU A 49 14.33 1.74 -1.35
N GLU A 50 14.51 1.47 -2.64
CA GLU A 50 13.75 2.13 -3.71
C GLU A 50 12.27 1.78 -3.68
N VAL A 51 11.94 0.52 -3.36
CA VAL A 51 10.55 0.08 -3.18
C VAL A 51 9.95 0.80 -1.96
N TRP A 52 10.70 0.95 -0.87
CA TRP A 52 10.18 1.57 0.35
C TRP A 52 9.86 3.04 0.13
N ARG A 53 10.75 3.77 -0.55
CA ARG A 53 10.54 5.16 -0.93
C ARG A 53 9.30 5.34 -1.80
N LEU A 54 9.07 4.42 -2.75
CA LEU A 54 7.90 4.42 -3.63
C LEU A 54 6.59 4.18 -2.85
N VAL A 55 6.61 3.25 -1.90
CA VAL A 55 5.47 2.97 -1.01
C VAL A 55 5.16 4.15 -0.09
N GLU A 56 6.18 4.82 0.44
CA GLU A 56 6.03 6.02 1.28
C GLU A 56 5.38 7.17 0.51
N GLN A 57 5.88 7.49 -0.69
CA GLN A 57 5.32 8.52 -1.58
C GLN A 57 3.84 8.27 -1.90
N CYS A 58 3.48 7.00 -2.14
CA CYS A 58 2.08 6.63 -2.36
C CYS A 58 1.24 6.85 -1.10
N CYS A 59 1.75 6.50 0.08
CA CYS A 59 1.03 6.67 1.34
C CYS A 59 0.85 8.14 1.74
N THR A 60 1.81 9.03 1.45
CA THR A 60 1.68 10.48 1.70
C THR A 60 0.73 11.16 0.72
N SER A 61 0.64 10.68 -0.53
CA SER A 61 -0.30 11.24 -1.52
C SER A 61 -1.77 10.84 -1.29
N ILE A 62 -2.04 9.81 -0.47
CA ILE A 62 -3.40 9.32 -0.15
C ILE A 62 -4.02 10.10 1.04
N VAL A 63 -3.21 10.87 1.78
CA VAL A 63 -3.68 11.73 2.87
C VAL A 63 -3.94 13.12 2.28
N PRO A 64 -5.18 13.64 2.26
CA PRO A 64 -5.39 15.05 1.92
C PRO A 64 -4.67 15.91 2.98
N PRO A 65 -4.08 17.07 2.61
CA PRO A 65 -3.50 17.95 3.59
C PRO A 65 -4.58 18.33 4.61
N SER A 66 -4.32 18.04 5.89
CA SER A 66 -5.13 18.57 6.98
C SER A 66 -4.99 20.09 6.96
N VAL A 67 -6.03 20.78 6.48
CA VAL A 67 -6.23 22.22 6.65
C VAL A 67 -7.15 22.44 7.83
#